data_AF-A0A5P9WJV9-F1
#
_entry.id   AF-A0A5P9WJV9-F1
#
_cell.length_a   1.000
_cell.length_b   1.000
_cell.length_c   1.000
_cell.angle_alpha   90.00
_cell.angle_beta   90.00
_cell.angle_gamma   90.00
#
_symmetry.space_group_name_H-M   'P 1'
#
loop_
_entity.id
_entity.type
_entity.pdbx_description
1 polymer ?
#
loop_
_entity_poly.entity_id
_entity_poly.type
_entity_poly.pdbx_seq_one_letter_code
_entity_poly.pdbx_strand_id
1 'polypeptide(L)'
;MQPVTRAGGLDVSFHELEFRPDRDEWIVGRQGTDEIVALPGIGMDAIRLLSAGRTVEETRSSLRASTGRDVDVRAFVERLASAGLVASIGERRFPVAPAAVSFPRVRPHQVRLLLNPVLHAVLLLVPVAGLAVALTRPGTFPSWDSFLWTEYGTFTVLVQCVIGWCLIALHEVAHLLTARATGVRGRIRLGTRLQFLVAQTEVSGIWLKGRRARLTVYLSGIVLDSVIWGGCLLARAWGADFVLLPVVVATLFLALANQCLVFMRTDLYFVVQDLTGCRNLFTDTTRYLRHVAALPFGRRAPHPLRSLPARERRFVKGYAVAVAVGSVACLAIGLRVLTEVTWPLLRRSLVHMVDGSDWWLRLDALATVLVLCGMQTLWARLWWKRHGDRVGRARRAARRWRRDR
;
A
#
# COMPACT_ATOMS: atom_id res chain seq x y z
N MET A 1 26.15 13.71 54.58
CA MET A 1 26.15 13.23 53.18
C MET A 1 25.16 14.08 52.41
N GLN A 2 25.62 15.16 51.80
CA GLN A 2 24.76 16.10 51.06
C GLN A 2 24.36 15.50 49.70
N PRO A 3 23.13 15.71 49.21
CA PRO A 3 22.79 15.35 47.85
C PRO A 3 23.56 16.28 46.92
N VAL A 4 24.42 15.69 46.08
CA VAL A 4 25.06 16.40 44.98
C VAL A 4 23.94 16.82 44.03
N THR A 5 23.55 18.08 44.11
CA THR A 5 22.70 18.76 43.13
C THR A 5 23.43 18.70 41.78
N ARG A 6 23.05 17.73 40.94
CA ARG A 6 23.51 17.66 39.55
C ARG A 6 23.08 18.95 38.87
N ALA A 7 24.03 19.64 38.26
CA ALA A 7 23.80 20.89 37.57
C ALA A 7 22.73 20.72 36.45
N GLY A 8 21.56 21.32 36.65
CA GLY A 8 20.70 22.03 35.68
C GLY A 8 20.42 21.44 34.29
N GLY A 9 20.67 20.15 34.02
CA GLY A 9 20.39 19.54 32.73
C GLY A 9 19.01 18.91 32.66
N LEU A 10 18.36 18.93 31.50
CA LEU A 10 17.10 18.18 31.33
C LEU A 10 17.36 16.68 31.18
N ASP A 11 16.72 15.90 32.04
CA ASP A 11 16.68 14.45 31.95
C ASP A 11 15.63 14.00 30.93
N VAL A 12 15.92 12.90 30.23
CA VAL A 12 15.04 12.31 29.21
C VAL A 12 14.88 10.83 29.48
N SER A 13 13.65 10.35 29.49
CA SER A 13 13.36 8.91 29.51
C SER A 13 12.63 8.51 28.23
N PHE A 14 13.03 7.40 27.62
CA PHE A 14 12.37 6.85 26.44
C PHE A 14 11.37 5.78 26.82
N HIS A 15 10.39 5.54 25.95
CA HIS A 15 9.61 4.30 26.00
C HIS A 15 10.49 3.10 25.65
N GLU A 16 9.94 1.88 25.73
CA GLU A 16 10.63 0.68 25.25
C GLU A 16 10.83 0.75 23.73
N LEU A 17 12.03 1.18 23.32
CA LEU A 17 12.42 1.35 21.92
C LEU A 17 13.04 0.07 21.35
N GLU A 18 12.69 -0.24 20.11
CA GLU A 18 13.39 -1.22 19.28
C GLU A 18 14.28 -0.49 18.27
N PHE A 19 15.42 -1.11 17.96
CA PHE A 19 16.43 -0.56 17.06
C PHE A 19 16.76 -1.58 15.98
N ARG A 20 16.90 -1.11 14.74
CA ARG A 20 17.37 -1.93 13.62
C ARG A 20 18.38 -1.15 12.77
N PRO A 21 19.58 -1.68 12.52
CA PRO A 21 20.48 -1.07 11.55
C PRO A 21 19.90 -1.19 10.13
N ASP A 22 20.05 -0.13 9.33
CA ASP A 22 19.59 -0.04 7.96
C ASP A 22 20.58 0.75 7.09
N ARG A 23 21.56 0.04 6.51
CA ARG A 23 22.68 0.66 5.77
C ARG A 23 23.44 1.63 6.68
N ASP A 24 23.50 2.92 6.34
CA ASP A 24 24.23 3.96 7.07
C ASP A 24 23.37 4.65 8.14
N GLU A 25 22.15 4.16 8.36
CA GLU A 25 21.17 4.74 9.29
C GLU A 25 20.60 3.68 10.24
N TRP A 26 19.88 4.15 11.24
CA TRP A 26 19.18 3.34 12.24
C TRP A 26 17.69 3.59 12.15
N ILE A 27 16.91 2.51 12.10
CA ILE A 27 15.46 2.57 12.25
C ILE A 27 15.14 2.41 13.72
N VAL A 28 14.46 3.39 14.28
CA VAL A 28 14.12 3.49 15.69
C VAL A 28 12.63 3.70 15.84
N GLY A 29 12.00 2.93 16.73
CA GLY A 29 10.58 3.02 16.97
C GLY A 29 10.16 2.11 18.11
N ARG A 30 8.86 1.91 18.26
CA ARG A 30 8.29 1.00 19.24
C ARG A 30 7.07 0.28 18.68
N GLN A 31 6.70 -0.85 19.26
CA GLN A 31 5.45 -1.52 18.86
C GLN A 31 4.24 -0.68 19.27
N GLY A 32 3.25 -0.63 18.39
CA GLY A 32 1.99 0.07 18.64
C GLY A 32 2.04 1.59 18.39
N THR A 33 3.13 2.13 17.86
CA THR A 33 3.13 3.48 17.25
C THR A 33 3.00 3.38 15.74
N ASP A 34 2.34 4.37 15.15
CA ASP A 34 2.27 4.51 13.69
C ASP A 34 3.57 5.10 13.14
N GLU A 35 4.30 5.85 13.98
CA GLU A 35 5.54 6.52 13.63
C GLU A 35 6.78 5.71 14.01
N ILE A 36 7.66 5.57 13.02
CA ILE A 36 8.98 4.95 13.12
C ILE A 36 9.93 5.87 12.38
N VAL A 37 11.05 6.19 13.02
CA VAL A 37 11.97 7.22 12.56
C VAL A 37 13.26 6.57 12.06
N ALA A 38 13.79 7.11 10.98
CA ALA A 38 15.14 6.80 10.53
C ALA A 38 16.11 7.87 11.01
N LEU A 39 17.22 7.45 11.60
CA LEU A 39 18.19 8.32 12.25
C LEU A 39 19.60 8.05 11.71
N PRO A 40 20.40 9.09 11.44
CA PRO A 40 21.83 8.91 11.20
C PRO A 40 22.53 8.41 12.47
N GLY A 41 23.75 7.88 12.33
CA GLY A 41 24.54 7.35 13.46
C GLY A 41 24.62 8.31 14.65
N ILE A 42 24.86 9.60 14.41
CA ILE A 42 24.93 10.64 15.46
C ILE A 42 23.62 10.77 16.28
N GLY A 43 22.46 10.53 15.66
CA GLY A 43 21.17 10.53 16.35
C GLY A 43 21.00 9.28 17.23
N MET A 44 21.54 8.14 16.80
CA MET A 44 21.56 6.92 17.61
C MET A 44 22.52 7.06 18.80
N ASP A 45 23.67 7.70 18.61
CA ASP A 45 24.61 7.99 19.70
C ASP A 45 23.97 8.91 20.75
N ALA A 46 23.21 9.92 20.30
CA ALA A 46 22.43 10.77 21.19
C ALA A 46 21.42 9.96 22.04
N ILE A 47 20.66 9.06 21.41
CA ILE A 47 19.71 8.19 22.13
C ILE A 47 20.45 7.31 23.15
N ARG A 48 21.59 6.70 22.79
CA ARG A 48 22.38 5.85 23.70
C ARG A 48 22.88 6.60 24.93
N LEU A 49 23.39 7.82 24.74
CA LEU A 49 23.87 8.66 25.83
C LEU A 49 22.72 9.05 26.78
N LEU A 50 21.59 9.49 26.22
CA LEU A 50 20.40 9.84 26.99
C LEU A 50 19.83 8.61 27.73
N SER A 51 19.77 7.44 27.08
CA SER A 51 19.36 6.17 27.71
C SER A 51 20.31 5.71 28.82
N ALA A 52 21.58 6.11 28.77
CA ALA A 52 22.55 5.86 29.84
C ALA A 52 22.40 6.84 31.03
N GLY A 53 21.39 7.71 31.00
CA GLY A 53 21.10 8.66 32.07
C GLY A 53 21.90 9.95 32.00
N ARG A 54 22.48 10.29 30.83
CA ARG A 54 23.07 11.60 30.59
C ARG A 54 21.99 12.66 30.37
N THR A 55 22.24 13.88 30.82
CA THR A 55 21.34 15.01 30.53
C THR A 55 21.45 15.44 29.06
N VAL A 56 20.50 16.25 28.58
CA VAL A 56 20.54 16.85 27.24
C VAL A 56 21.85 17.61 26.99
N GLU A 57 22.29 18.40 27.95
CA GLU A 57 23.49 19.24 27.86
C GLU A 57 24.79 18.41 27.94
N GLU A 58 24.83 17.37 28.78
CA GLU A 58 25.93 16.41 28.81
C GLU A 58 26.05 15.66 27.49
N THR A 59 24.92 15.22 26.93
CA THR A 59 24.85 14.54 25.63
C THR A 59 25.35 15.45 24.51
N ARG A 60 24.90 16.70 24.47
CA ARG A 60 25.37 17.70 23.49
C ARG A 60 26.88 17.90 23.58
N SER A 61 27.41 18.04 24.79
CA SER A 61 28.84 18.24 25.02
C SER A 61 29.67 17.03 24.59
N SER A 62 29.21 15.81 24.89
CA SER A 62 29.86 14.57 24.49
C SER A 62 29.86 14.37 22.97
N LEU A 63 28.74 14.63 22.30
CA LEU A 63 28.64 14.53 20.84
C LEU A 63 29.50 15.59 20.13
N ARG A 64 29.59 16.81 20.68
CA ARG A 64 30.47 17.85 20.15
C ARG A 64 31.94 17.44 20.26
N ALA A 65 32.34 16.83 21.38
CA ALA A 65 33.71 16.36 21.58
C ALA A 65 34.08 15.21 20.62
N SER A 66 33.18 14.26 20.37
CA SER A 66 33.47 13.10 19.52
C SER A 66 33.32 13.36 18.01
N THR A 67 32.39 14.23 17.61
CA THR A 67 32.07 14.45 16.19
C THR A 67 32.50 15.81 15.65
N GLY A 68 32.92 16.73 16.53
CA GLY A 68 33.24 18.12 16.18
C GLY A 68 32.03 18.97 15.80
N ARG A 69 30.82 18.41 15.80
CA ARG A 69 29.58 19.09 15.40
C ARG A 69 28.75 19.49 16.62
N ASP A 70 28.27 20.72 16.62
CA ASP A 70 27.31 21.18 17.63
C ASP A 70 25.89 20.80 17.20
N VAL A 71 25.29 19.84 17.90
CA VAL A 71 23.98 19.28 17.57
C VAL A 71 22.94 19.77 18.58
N ASP A 72 21.80 20.23 18.09
CA ASP A 72 20.66 20.58 18.94
C ASP A 72 19.95 19.32 19.45
N VAL A 73 20.45 18.78 20.56
CA VAL A 73 19.89 17.60 21.23
C VAL A 73 18.48 17.87 21.78
N ARG A 74 18.21 19.10 22.23
CA ARG A 74 16.88 19.48 22.75
C ARG A 74 15.82 19.40 21.66
N ALA A 75 16.04 20.07 20.53
CA ALA A 75 15.10 20.04 19.41
C ALA A 75 14.96 18.61 18.84
N PHE A 76 16.02 17.82 18.89
CA PHE A 76 15.97 16.40 18.52
C PHE A 76 15.03 15.60 19.43
N VAL A 77 15.17 15.72 20.75
CA VAL A 77 14.32 15.00 21.71
C VAL A 77 12.86 15.45 21.62
N GLU A 78 12.59 16.74 21.42
CA GLU A 78 11.21 17.23 21.20
C GLU A 78 10.58 16.59 19.95
N ARG A 79 11.35 16.42 18.87
CA ARG A 79 10.86 15.69 17.67
C ARG A 79 10.61 14.21 17.94
N LEU A 80 11.45 13.56 18.75
CA LEU A 80 11.20 12.18 19.18
C LEU A 80 9.96 12.07 20.07
N ALA A 81 9.71 13.08 20.91
CA ALA A 81 8.51 13.16 21.74
C ALA A 81 7.25 13.35 20.89
N SER A 82 7.29 14.20 19.86
CA SER A 82 6.18 14.32 18.91
C SER A 82 5.92 13.03 18.13
N ALA A 83 6.95 12.22 17.91
CA ALA A 83 6.83 10.89 17.30
C ALA A 83 6.38 9.79 18.28
N GLY A 84 6.12 10.13 19.56
CA GLY A 84 5.66 9.19 20.57
C GLY A 84 6.72 8.22 21.08
N LEU A 85 8.00 8.56 20.95
CA LEU A 85 9.14 7.71 21.34
C LEU A 85 9.70 8.05 22.74
N VAL A 86 9.40 9.24 23.26
CA VAL A 86 9.87 9.74 24.56
C VAL A 86 8.77 9.54 25.61
N ALA A 87 9.15 9.08 26.80
CA ALA A 87 8.26 8.89 27.94
C ALA A 87 8.21 10.15 28.83
N SER A 88 9.35 10.79 29.07
CA SER A 88 9.41 12.08 29.77
C SER A 88 10.59 12.95 29.34
N ILE A 89 10.41 14.26 29.48
CA ILE A 89 11.44 15.29 29.36
C ILE A 89 11.35 16.18 30.61
N GLY A 90 12.28 16.03 31.55
CA GLY A 90 12.15 16.60 32.89
C GLY A 90 10.82 16.19 33.52
N GLU A 91 10.01 17.18 33.92
CA GLU A 91 8.69 16.95 34.51
C GLU A 91 7.59 16.65 33.50
N ARG A 92 7.79 16.96 32.21
CA ARG A 92 6.79 16.71 31.16
C ARG A 92 6.73 15.22 30.86
N ARG A 93 5.56 14.60 31.07
CA ARG A 93 5.28 13.20 30.71
C ARG A 93 4.48 13.13 29.43
N PHE A 94 4.82 12.14 28.59
CA PHE A 94 4.16 11.89 27.32
C PHE A 94 3.41 10.55 27.41
N PRO A 95 2.12 10.57 27.76
CA PRO A 95 1.33 9.35 27.89
C PRO A 95 1.13 8.68 26.54
N VAL A 96 1.03 7.36 26.59
CA VAL A 96 0.84 6.53 25.40
C VAL A 96 -0.62 6.11 25.31
N ALA A 97 -1.26 6.42 24.19
CA ALA A 97 -2.51 5.79 23.84
C ALA A 97 -2.27 4.31 23.46
N PRO A 98 -3.05 3.36 24.00
CA PRO A 98 -2.96 1.97 23.56
C PRO A 98 -3.31 1.88 22.07
N ALA A 99 -2.46 1.19 21.31
CA ALA A 99 -2.68 0.99 19.88
C ALA A 99 -3.94 0.17 19.64
N ALA A 100 -4.78 0.58 18.70
CA ALA A 100 -5.87 -0.25 18.21
C ALA A 100 -5.28 -1.50 17.53
N VAL A 101 -5.80 -2.68 17.86
CA VAL A 101 -5.32 -3.97 17.37
C VAL A 101 -6.49 -4.78 16.83
N SER A 102 -6.40 -5.22 15.58
CA SER A 102 -7.37 -6.16 15.00
C SER A 102 -7.03 -7.60 15.43
N PHE A 103 -8.07 -8.39 15.71
CA PHE A 103 -7.99 -9.76 16.22
C PHE A 103 -7.01 -9.94 17.39
N PRO A 104 -7.22 -9.26 18.54
CA PRO A 104 -6.30 -9.31 19.67
C PRO A 104 -6.14 -10.70 20.29
N ARG A 105 -7.10 -11.61 20.04
CA ARG A 105 -7.07 -13.00 20.52
C ARG A 105 -6.05 -13.88 19.76
N VAL A 106 -5.62 -13.49 18.56
CA VAL A 106 -4.65 -14.25 17.77
C VAL A 106 -3.25 -14.02 18.36
N ARG A 107 -2.67 -15.08 18.92
CA ARG A 107 -1.34 -15.08 19.52
C ARG A 107 -0.27 -15.48 18.50
N PRO A 108 0.96 -14.94 18.56
CA PRO A 108 2.01 -15.23 17.59
C PRO A 108 2.30 -16.72 17.34
N HIS A 109 2.23 -17.56 18.39
CA HIS A 109 2.50 -18.99 18.27
C HIS A 109 1.46 -19.73 17.41
N GLN A 110 0.21 -19.26 17.35
CA GLN A 110 -0.87 -19.90 16.58
C GLN A 110 -0.64 -19.76 15.07
N VAL A 111 0.07 -18.72 14.66
CA VAL A 111 0.29 -18.36 13.25
C VAL A 111 1.75 -18.44 12.82
N ARG A 112 2.63 -18.99 13.69
CA ARG A 112 4.07 -19.06 13.46
C ARG A 112 4.44 -19.82 12.18
N LEU A 113 3.60 -20.78 11.76
CA LEU A 113 3.81 -21.54 10.53
C LEU A 113 3.81 -20.64 9.28
N LEU A 114 3.14 -19.48 9.32
CA LEU A 114 3.15 -18.48 8.24
C LEU A 114 4.53 -17.84 8.00
N LEU A 115 5.55 -18.14 8.82
CA LEU A 115 6.93 -17.73 8.58
C LEU A 115 7.81 -18.87 8.02
N ASN A 116 7.28 -20.09 7.93
CA ASN A 116 8.03 -21.24 7.46
C ASN A 116 8.24 -21.17 5.94
N PRO A 117 9.47 -21.17 5.42
CA PRO A 117 9.73 -21.12 3.98
C PRO A 117 9.18 -22.34 3.23
N VAL A 118 9.14 -23.52 3.86
CA VAL A 118 8.61 -24.75 3.28
C VAL A 118 7.11 -24.61 3.02
N LEU A 119 6.36 -24.00 3.96
CA LEU A 119 4.95 -23.70 3.75
C LEU A 119 4.77 -22.82 2.51
N HIS A 120 5.55 -21.75 2.36
CA HIS A 120 5.45 -20.88 1.19
C HIS A 120 5.79 -21.62 -0.11
N ALA A 121 6.82 -22.48 -0.10
CA ALA A 121 7.16 -23.28 -1.27
C ALA A 121 5.98 -24.18 -1.68
N VAL A 122 5.37 -24.90 -0.73
CA VAL A 122 4.20 -25.75 -0.96
C VAL A 122 3.00 -24.94 -1.45
N LEU A 123 2.70 -23.80 -0.81
CA LEU A 123 1.61 -22.92 -1.23
C LEU A 123 1.81 -22.41 -2.65
N LEU A 124 3.03 -22.03 -3.02
CA LEU A 124 3.34 -21.54 -4.37
C LEU A 124 3.25 -22.62 -5.45
N LEU A 125 3.27 -23.91 -5.11
CA LEU A 125 3.00 -24.98 -6.08
C LEU A 125 1.56 -24.91 -6.62
N VAL A 126 0.60 -24.43 -5.83
CA VAL A 126 -0.82 -24.34 -6.21
C VAL A 126 -1.06 -23.39 -7.40
N PRO A 127 -0.67 -22.10 -7.36
CA PRO A 127 -0.77 -21.21 -8.52
C PRO A 127 0.05 -21.68 -9.71
N VAL A 128 1.23 -22.26 -9.49
CA VAL A 128 2.07 -22.78 -10.57
C VAL A 128 1.37 -23.93 -11.30
N ALA A 129 0.83 -24.90 -10.55
CA ALA A 129 0.07 -26.01 -11.12
C ALA A 129 -1.21 -25.52 -11.81
N GLY A 130 -1.97 -24.62 -11.17
CA GLY A 130 -3.18 -24.04 -11.75
C GLY A 130 -2.91 -23.31 -13.06
N LEU A 131 -1.85 -22.51 -13.12
CA LEU A 131 -1.43 -21.83 -14.35
C LEU A 131 -0.97 -22.83 -15.42
N ALA A 132 -0.16 -23.84 -15.07
CA ALA A 132 0.30 -24.85 -16.01
C ALA A 132 -0.88 -25.62 -16.64
N VAL A 133 -1.88 -25.98 -15.83
CA VAL A 133 -3.10 -26.62 -16.33
C VAL A 133 -3.91 -25.66 -17.20
N ALA A 134 -4.04 -24.40 -16.80
CA ALA A 134 -4.78 -23.41 -17.58
C ALA A 134 -4.13 -23.11 -18.95
N LEU A 135 -2.80 -23.18 -19.04
CA LEU A 135 -2.06 -23.01 -20.30
C LEU A 135 -2.15 -24.24 -21.22
N THR A 136 -2.36 -25.44 -20.66
CA THR A 136 -2.46 -26.69 -21.43
C THR A 136 -3.90 -27.07 -21.78
N ARG A 137 -4.90 -26.49 -21.09
CA ARG A 137 -6.33 -26.73 -21.33
C ARG A 137 -7.06 -25.45 -21.73
N PRO A 138 -7.26 -25.21 -23.04
CA PRO A 138 -8.08 -24.12 -23.53
C PRO A 138 -9.46 -24.12 -22.86
N GLY A 139 -9.94 -22.95 -22.41
CA GLY A 139 -11.22 -22.80 -21.71
C GLY A 139 -11.16 -22.80 -20.18
N THR A 140 -9.99 -23.11 -19.58
CA THR A 140 -9.82 -23.00 -18.13
C THR A 140 -9.87 -21.54 -17.67
N PHE A 141 -9.30 -20.63 -18.47
CA PHE A 141 -9.34 -19.19 -18.21
C PHE A 141 -10.73 -18.60 -18.51
N PRO A 142 -11.32 -17.81 -17.60
CA PRO A 142 -12.62 -17.17 -17.83
C PRO A 142 -12.53 -16.09 -18.91
N SER A 143 -13.55 -16.02 -19.78
CA SER A 143 -13.80 -14.87 -20.64
C SER A 143 -14.40 -13.69 -19.86
N TRP A 144 -14.43 -12.51 -20.46
CA TRP A 144 -15.10 -11.33 -19.88
C TRP A 144 -16.59 -11.57 -19.62
N ASP A 145 -17.26 -12.39 -20.44
CA ASP A 145 -18.66 -12.80 -20.25
C ASP A 145 -18.91 -13.53 -18.92
N SER A 146 -17.86 -14.06 -18.29
CA SER A 146 -17.96 -14.67 -16.96
C SER A 146 -18.46 -13.69 -15.91
N PHE A 147 -18.23 -12.38 -16.09
CA PHE A 147 -18.79 -11.36 -15.20
C PHE A 147 -20.30 -11.17 -15.39
N LEU A 148 -20.88 -11.63 -16.50
CA LEU A 148 -22.28 -11.48 -16.89
C LEU A 148 -23.07 -12.78 -16.68
N TRP A 149 -22.78 -13.50 -15.60
CA TRP A 149 -23.21 -14.88 -15.32
C TRP A 149 -24.70 -15.06 -15.01
N THR A 150 -25.48 -13.99 -14.86
CA THR A 150 -26.93 -14.01 -14.65
C THR A 150 -27.58 -12.88 -15.46
N GLU A 151 -28.87 -13.01 -15.77
CA GLU A 151 -29.66 -11.95 -16.43
C GLU A 151 -29.88 -10.73 -15.52
N TYR A 152 -29.98 -10.96 -14.20
CA TYR A 152 -30.20 -9.91 -13.20
C TYR A 152 -28.93 -9.07 -12.98
N GLY A 153 -28.94 -7.83 -13.46
CA GLY A 153 -27.79 -6.95 -13.42
C GLY A 153 -27.45 -6.48 -12.01
N THR A 154 -28.44 -6.24 -11.16
CA THR A 154 -28.19 -5.79 -9.78
C THR A 154 -27.55 -6.92 -8.99
N PHE A 155 -28.05 -8.14 -9.20
CA PHE A 155 -27.48 -9.33 -8.57
C PHE A 155 -26.04 -9.59 -9.02
N THR A 156 -25.77 -9.41 -10.31
CA THR A 156 -24.42 -9.47 -10.88
C THR A 156 -23.46 -8.52 -10.15
N VAL A 157 -23.84 -7.24 -10.03
CA VAL A 157 -23.00 -6.21 -9.37
C VAL A 157 -22.85 -6.50 -7.87
N LEU A 158 -23.93 -6.85 -7.18
CA LEU A 158 -23.93 -7.11 -5.74
C LEU A 158 -23.04 -8.30 -5.38
N VAL A 159 -23.19 -9.42 -6.09
CA VAL A 159 -22.37 -10.62 -5.85
C VAL A 159 -20.90 -10.36 -6.16
N GLN A 160 -20.58 -9.64 -7.25
CA GLN A 160 -19.20 -9.25 -7.53
C GLN A 160 -18.62 -8.33 -6.45
N CYS A 161 -19.40 -7.38 -5.92
CA CYS A 161 -18.99 -6.56 -4.79
C CYS A 161 -18.70 -7.42 -3.55
N VAL A 162 -19.58 -8.37 -3.21
CA VAL A 162 -19.38 -9.28 -2.07
C VAL A 162 -18.12 -10.11 -2.26
N ILE A 163 -17.94 -10.75 -3.42
CA ILE A 163 -16.75 -11.53 -3.75
C ILE A 163 -15.49 -10.64 -3.62
N GLY A 164 -15.49 -9.46 -4.25
CA GLY A 164 -14.36 -8.54 -4.20
C GLY A 164 -14.00 -8.12 -2.77
N TRP A 165 -14.98 -7.74 -1.95
CA TRP A 165 -14.75 -7.37 -0.55
C TRP A 165 -14.29 -8.54 0.32
N CYS A 166 -14.81 -9.75 0.08
CA CYS A 166 -14.33 -10.96 0.76
C CYS A 166 -12.87 -11.26 0.42
N LEU A 167 -12.49 -11.17 -0.86
CA LEU A 167 -11.11 -11.39 -1.31
C LEU A 167 -10.17 -10.33 -0.72
N ILE A 168 -10.55 -9.05 -0.73
CA ILE A 168 -9.81 -7.97 -0.08
C ILE A 168 -9.66 -8.25 1.43
N ALA A 169 -10.73 -8.66 2.10
CA ALA A 169 -10.67 -8.96 3.54
C ALA A 169 -9.71 -10.12 3.83
N LEU A 170 -9.74 -11.19 3.03
CA LEU A 170 -8.82 -12.32 3.14
C LEU A 170 -7.37 -11.88 2.92
N HIS A 171 -7.12 -11.06 1.90
CA HIS A 171 -5.81 -10.49 1.60
C HIS A 171 -5.25 -9.69 2.78
N GLU A 172 -6.04 -8.79 3.36
CA GLU A 172 -5.64 -7.99 4.52
C GLU A 172 -5.44 -8.84 5.78
N VAL A 173 -6.28 -9.85 5.98
CA VAL A 173 -6.10 -10.85 7.05
C VAL A 173 -4.76 -11.57 6.88
N ALA A 174 -4.35 -11.90 5.65
CA ALA A 174 -3.05 -12.53 5.40
C ALA A 174 -1.88 -11.65 5.88
N HIS A 175 -1.90 -10.35 5.56
CA HIS A 175 -0.91 -9.40 6.07
C HIS A 175 -0.90 -9.34 7.60
N LEU A 176 -2.08 -9.25 8.20
CA LEU A 176 -2.23 -9.14 9.65
C LEU A 176 -1.73 -10.39 10.38
N LEU A 177 -2.09 -11.59 9.92
CA LEU A 177 -1.68 -12.85 10.54
C LEU A 177 -0.18 -13.09 10.38
N THR A 178 0.39 -12.82 9.20
CA THR A 178 1.84 -12.94 8.98
C THR A 178 2.61 -11.92 9.81
N ALA A 179 2.13 -10.67 9.94
CA ALA A 179 2.73 -9.69 10.83
C ALA A 179 2.66 -10.15 12.30
N ARG A 180 1.53 -10.71 12.72
CA ARG A 180 1.36 -11.26 14.07
C ARG A 180 2.33 -12.40 14.37
N ALA A 181 2.62 -13.25 13.39
CA ALA A 181 3.59 -14.33 13.52
C ALA A 181 5.01 -13.81 13.85
N THR A 182 5.33 -12.59 13.44
CA THR A 182 6.61 -11.90 13.75
C THR A 182 6.59 -11.14 15.08
N GLY A 183 5.50 -11.22 15.84
CA GLY A 183 5.29 -10.46 17.07
C GLY A 183 4.83 -9.00 16.86
N VAL A 184 4.60 -8.59 15.61
CA VAL A 184 4.13 -7.24 15.29
C VAL A 184 2.62 -7.15 15.46
N ARG A 185 2.16 -6.10 16.16
CA ARG A 185 0.73 -5.78 16.27
C ARG A 185 0.29 -5.01 15.03
N GLY A 186 -0.88 -5.32 14.51
CA GLY A 186 -1.44 -4.64 13.35
C GLY A 186 -2.95 -4.40 13.49
N ARG A 187 -3.46 -3.50 12.65
CA ARG A 187 -4.89 -3.21 12.55
C ARG A 187 -5.32 -3.10 11.10
N ILE A 188 -6.51 -3.62 10.80
CA ILE A 188 -7.16 -3.43 9.50
C ILE A 188 -8.04 -2.19 9.62
N ARG A 189 -7.90 -1.25 8.69
CA ARG A 189 -8.76 -0.07 8.60
C ARG A 189 -9.17 0.20 7.17
N LEU A 190 -10.28 0.93 7.01
CA LEU A 190 -10.61 1.55 5.74
C LEU A 190 -9.80 2.83 5.57
N GLY A 191 -9.29 3.05 4.36
CA GLY A 191 -8.54 4.23 3.98
C GLY A 191 -8.85 4.61 2.54
N THR A 192 -8.20 5.67 2.08
CA THR A 192 -8.29 6.09 0.68
C THR A 192 -6.91 6.06 0.04
N ARG A 193 -6.79 5.35 -1.09
CA ARG A 193 -5.60 5.42 -1.95
C ARG A 193 -6.01 6.13 -3.23
N LEU A 194 -5.47 7.34 -3.42
CA LEU A 194 -5.94 8.26 -4.45
C LEU A 194 -7.45 8.53 -4.29
N GLN A 195 -8.29 8.06 -5.21
CA GLN A 195 -9.75 8.20 -5.16
C GLN A 195 -10.48 6.90 -4.76
N PHE A 196 -9.75 5.82 -4.52
CA PHE A 196 -10.34 4.52 -4.24
C PHE A 196 -10.40 4.27 -2.73
N LEU A 197 -11.58 3.85 -2.27
CA LEU A 197 -11.74 3.27 -0.93
C LEU A 197 -11.01 1.92 -0.92
N VAL A 198 -10.15 1.72 0.07
CA VAL A 198 -9.40 0.48 0.22
C VAL A 198 -9.48 0.03 1.67
N ALA A 199 -9.56 -1.28 1.90
CA ALA A 199 -9.07 -1.83 3.15
C ALA A 199 -7.54 -1.80 3.12
N GLN A 200 -6.92 -1.59 4.28
CA GLN A 200 -5.47 -1.64 4.40
C GLN A 200 -5.09 -2.11 5.81
N THR A 201 -4.08 -2.97 5.87
CA THR A 201 -3.49 -3.43 7.10
C THR A 201 -2.31 -2.55 7.48
N GLU A 202 -2.43 -1.91 8.63
CA GLU A 202 -1.36 -1.11 9.21
C GLU A 202 -0.51 -1.97 10.13
N VAL A 203 0.73 -2.18 9.69
CA VAL A 203 1.74 -2.99 10.37
C VAL A 203 3.03 -2.19 10.51
N SER A 204 2.96 -0.94 10.97
CA SER A 204 4.13 -0.06 11.09
C SER A 204 5.29 -0.73 11.81
N GLY A 205 5.03 -1.46 12.90
CA GLY A 205 6.06 -2.21 13.66
C GLY A 205 6.90 -3.20 12.85
N ILE A 206 6.51 -3.56 11.62
CA ILE A 206 7.29 -4.43 10.74
C ILE A 206 8.62 -3.82 10.31
N TRP A 207 8.72 -2.48 10.25
CA TRP A 207 9.96 -1.77 9.89
C TRP A 207 11.12 -2.04 10.86
N LEU A 208 10.80 -2.45 12.10
CA LEU A 208 11.74 -2.82 13.15
C LEU A 208 12.25 -4.25 13.00
N LYS A 209 11.56 -5.09 12.21
CA LYS A 209 11.95 -6.49 12.01
C LYS A 209 12.93 -6.64 10.84
N GLY A 210 13.63 -7.78 10.82
CA GLY A 210 14.59 -8.13 9.77
C GLY A 210 13.95 -8.26 8.38
N ARG A 211 14.75 -8.10 7.33
CA ARG A 211 14.30 -8.07 5.92
C ARG A 211 13.40 -9.23 5.54
N ARG A 212 13.74 -10.45 5.97
CA ARG A 212 12.93 -11.65 5.69
C ARG A 212 11.50 -11.50 6.22
N ALA A 213 11.34 -11.12 7.48
CA ALA A 213 10.03 -10.90 8.08
C ALA A 213 9.23 -9.81 7.33
N ARG A 214 9.88 -8.70 6.96
CA ARG A 214 9.24 -7.62 6.19
C ARG A 214 8.73 -8.11 4.84
N LEU A 215 9.59 -8.76 4.06
CA LEU A 215 9.23 -9.29 2.74
C LEU A 215 8.13 -10.36 2.84
N THR A 216 8.17 -11.24 3.85
CA THR A 216 7.12 -12.24 4.07
C THR A 216 5.78 -11.56 4.37
N VAL A 217 5.75 -10.51 5.19
CA VAL A 217 4.53 -9.74 5.43
C VAL A 217 4.06 -9.02 4.18
N TYR A 218 4.94 -8.36 3.42
CA TYR A 218 4.53 -7.68 2.18
C TYR A 218 4.00 -8.65 1.13
N LEU A 219 4.52 -9.87 1.04
CA LEU A 219 4.08 -10.83 0.01
C LEU A 219 2.88 -11.68 0.44
N SER A 220 2.48 -11.70 1.71
CA SER A 220 1.51 -12.67 2.20
C SER A 220 0.12 -12.53 1.57
N GLY A 221 -0.35 -11.30 1.34
CA GLY A 221 -1.60 -11.05 0.61
C GLY A 221 -1.56 -11.60 -0.82
N ILE A 222 -0.49 -11.30 -1.57
CA ILE A 222 -0.30 -11.81 -2.93
C ILE A 222 -0.22 -13.35 -2.97
N VAL A 223 0.48 -13.96 -2.01
CA VAL A 223 0.58 -15.42 -1.92
C VAL A 223 -0.81 -16.03 -1.70
N LEU A 224 -1.61 -15.49 -0.78
CA LEU A 224 -2.96 -15.97 -0.52
C LEU A 224 -3.84 -15.84 -1.77
N ASP A 225 -3.86 -14.67 -2.41
CA ASP A 225 -4.63 -14.42 -3.63
C ASP A 225 -4.24 -15.40 -4.74
N SER A 226 -2.93 -15.65 -4.90
CA SER A 226 -2.40 -16.58 -5.90
C SER A 226 -2.79 -18.02 -5.60
N VAL A 227 -2.78 -18.43 -4.33
CA VAL A 227 -3.22 -19.78 -3.92
C VAL A 227 -4.70 -19.98 -4.21
N ILE A 228 -5.55 -19.02 -3.85
CA ILE A 228 -7.00 -19.11 -4.13
C ILE A 228 -7.21 -19.16 -5.65
N TRP A 229 -6.53 -18.28 -6.40
CA TRP A 229 -6.62 -18.23 -7.84
C TRP A 229 -6.20 -19.55 -8.51
N GLY A 230 -5.04 -20.10 -8.12
CA GLY A 230 -4.55 -21.39 -8.60
C GLY A 230 -5.46 -22.55 -8.24
N GLY A 231 -5.96 -22.58 -7.00
CA GLY A 231 -6.91 -23.58 -6.54
C GLY A 231 -8.22 -23.55 -7.34
N CYS A 232 -8.73 -22.37 -7.66
CA CYS A 232 -9.91 -22.22 -8.51
C CYS A 232 -9.67 -22.69 -9.95
N LEU A 233 -8.49 -22.42 -10.53
CA LEU A 233 -8.13 -22.94 -11.86
C LEU A 233 -8.05 -24.46 -11.87
N LEU A 234 -7.42 -25.05 -10.86
CA LEU A 234 -7.34 -26.52 -10.70
C LEU A 234 -8.73 -27.14 -10.54
N ALA A 235 -9.58 -26.54 -9.71
CA ALA A 235 -10.96 -27.00 -9.53
C ALA A 235 -11.74 -26.97 -10.86
N ARG A 236 -11.65 -25.89 -11.64
CA ARG A 236 -12.25 -25.80 -12.99
C ARG A 236 -11.74 -26.89 -13.91
N ALA A 237 -10.42 -27.12 -13.91
CA ALA A 237 -9.81 -28.13 -14.76
C ALA A 237 -10.23 -29.56 -14.39
N TRP A 238 -10.58 -29.82 -13.12
CA TRP A 238 -11.15 -31.09 -12.67
C TRP A 238 -12.68 -31.17 -12.82
N GLY A 239 -13.30 -30.22 -13.52
CA GLY A 239 -14.73 -30.25 -13.85
C GLY A 239 -15.65 -29.69 -12.77
N ALA A 240 -15.14 -28.89 -11.83
CA ALA A 240 -16.00 -28.19 -10.88
C ALA A 240 -16.87 -27.14 -11.61
N ASP A 241 -18.19 -27.34 -11.58
CA ASP A 241 -19.18 -26.52 -12.29
C ASP A 241 -19.93 -25.57 -11.35
N PHE A 242 -19.17 -24.73 -10.62
CA PHE A 242 -19.76 -23.67 -9.81
C PHE A 242 -19.83 -22.38 -10.64
N VAL A 243 -21.04 -21.82 -10.80
CA VAL A 243 -21.29 -20.61 -11.60
C VAL A 243 -20.41 -19.41 -11.21
N LEU A 244 -20.06 -19.28 -9.92
CA LEU A 244 -19.24 -18.17 -9.42
C LEU A 244 -17.73 -18.43 -9.49
N LEU A 245 -17.29 -19.65 -9.77
CA LEU A 245 -15.88 -19.98 -9.86
C LEU A 245 -15.14 -19.18 -10.97
N PRO A 246 -15.66 -19.05 -12.21
CA PRO A 246 -15.04 -18.17 -13.20
C PRO A 246 -15.03 -16.70 -12.77
N VAL A 247 -16.04 -16.22 -12.04
CA VAL A 247 -16.08 -14.85 -11.49
C VAL A 247 -14.94 -14.64 -10.49
N VAL A 248 -14.71 -15.59 -9.58
CA VAL A 248 -13.62 -15.53 -8.60
C VAL A 248 -12.26 -15.53 -9.29
N VAL A 249 -12.06 -16.41 -10.28
CA VAL A 249 -10.80 -16.47 -11.07
C VAL A 249 -10.54 -15.14 -11.78
N ALA A 250 -11.55 -14.58 -12.46
CA ALA A 250 -11.41 -13.32 -13.18
C ALA A 250 -11.16 -12.14 -12.23
N THR A 251 -11.86 -12.10 -11.09
CA THR A 251 -11.69 -11.08 -10.05
C THR A 251 -10.28 -11.13 -9.45
N LEU A 252 -9.78 -12.32 -9.11
CA LEU A 252 -8.43 -12.50 -8.59
C LEU A 252 -7.35 -12.19 -9.62
N PHE A 253 -7.57 -12.52 -10.89
CA PHE A 253 -6.66 -12.12 -11.96
C PHE A 253 -6.53 -10.59 -12.04
N LEU A 254 -7.65 -9.86 -11.99
CA LEU A 254 -7.64 -8.40 -11.94
C LEU A 254 -6.98 -7.87 -10.67
N ALA A 255 -7.22 -8.50 -9.51
CA ALA A 255 -6.60 -8.11 -8.24
C ALA A 255 -5.07 -8.30 -8.27
N LEU A 256 -4.58 -9.42 -8.79
CA LEU A 256 -3.15 -9.70 -8.96
C LEU A 256 -2.51 -8.75 -9.97
N ALA A 257 -3.17 -8.47 -11.10
CA ALA A 257 -2.72 -7.46 -12.06
C ALA A 257 -2.65 -6.06 -11.41
N ASN A 258 -3.59 -5.74 -10.52
CA ASN A 258 -3.60 -4.48 -9.78
C ASN A 258 -2.40 -4.35 -8.83
N GLN A 259 -1.84 -5.46 -8.32
CA GLN A 259 -0.62 -5.44 -7.50
C GLN A 259 0.60 -4.94 -8.27
N CYS A 260 0.63 -5.17 -9.59
CA CYS A 260 1.67 -4.64 -10.49
C CYS A 260 1.57 -3.12 -10.71
N LEU A 261 0.51 -2.46 -10.24
CA LEU A 261 0.42 -1.00 -10.24
C LEU A 261 1.26 -0.41 -9.11
N VAL A 262 2.58 -0.60 -9.18
CA VAL A 262 3.54 -0.25 -8.13
C VAL A 262 3.50 1.24 -7.76
N PHE A 263 2.93 2.10 -8.62
CA PHE A 263 2.68 3.52 -8.31
C PHE A 263 1.58 3.75 -7.27
N MET A 264 0.72 2.77 -7.00
CA MET A 264 -0.38 2.86 -6.02
C MET A 264 0.01 2.44 -4.61
N ARG A 265 1.31 2.39 -4.29
CA ARG A 265 1.84 1.92 -2.98
C ARG A 265 1.29 0.53 -2.60
N THR A 266 1.13 -0.33 -3.60
CA THR A 266 0.69 -1.73 -3.47
C THR A 266 1.72 -2.56 -2.70
N ASP A 267 1.47 -3.83 -2.49
CA ASP A 267 2.39 -4.67 -1.73
C ASP A 267 3.74 -4.81 -2.42
N LEU A 268 3.73 -4.93 -3.74
CA LEU A 268 4.94 -4.92 -4.56
C LEU A 268 5.72 -3.60 -4.46
N TYR A 269 5.05 -2.47 -4.15
CA TYR A 269 5.75 -1.22 -3.89
C TYR A 269 6.63 -1.32 -2.64
N PHE A 270 6.11 -1.88 -1.55
CA PHE A 270 6.89 -2.05 -0.33
C PHE A 270 8.02 -3.07 -0.51
N VAL A 271 7.80 -4.12 -1.31
CA VAL A 271 8.87 -5.04 -1.72
C VAL A 271 9.97 -4.28 -2.46
N VAL A 272 9.65 -3.55 -3.54
CA VAL A 272 10.65 -2.79 -4.32
C VAL A 272 11.33 -1.73 -3.46
N GLN A 273 10.59 -1.02 -2.61
CA GLN A 273 11.13 -0.04 -1.67
C GLN A 273 12.17 -0.67 -0.73
N ASP A 274 11.88 -1.83 -0.15
CA ASP A 274 12.78 -2.52 0.77
C ASP A 274 14.03 -3.07 0.08
N LEU A 275 13.85 -3.70 -1.10
CA LEU A 275 14.93 -4.23 -1.92
C LEU A 275 15.90 -3.14 -2.41
N THR A 276 15.35 -2.01 -2.85
CA THR A 276 16.14 -0.89 -3.40
C THR A 276 16.71 0.02 -2.32
N GLY A 277 16.04 0.14 -1.17
CA GLY A 277 16.37 1.09 -0.11
C GLY A 277 15.85 2.51 -0.32
N CYS A 278 15.14 2.75 -1.40
CA CYS A 278 14.64 4.09 -1.75
C CYS A 278 13.37 4.38 -0.94
N ARG A 279 13.47 5.09 0.18
CA ARG A 279 12.33 5.37 1.10
C ARG A 279 11.14 6.04 0.43
N ASN A 280 11.39 6.93 -0.54
CA ASN A 280 10.38 7.77 -1.18
C ASN A 280 10.28 7.54 -2.70
N LEU A 281 10.42 6.29 -3.14
CA LEU A 281 10.47 5.91 -4.55
C LEU A 281 9.32 6.50 -5.38
N PHE A 282 8.08 6.49 -4.86
CA PHE A 282 6.92 7.08 -5.55
C PHE A 282 7.03 8.60 -5.72
N THR A 283 7.43 9.31 -4.66
CA THR A 283 7.52 10.78 -4.66
C THR A 283 8.61 11.26 -5.59
N ASP A 284 9.78 10.63 -5.53
CA ASP A 284 10.94 11.02 -6.36
C ASP A 284 10.69 10.69 -7.84
N THR A 285 10.03 9.57 -8.10
CA THR A 285 9.59 9.20 -9.46
C THR A 285 8.56 10.18 -10.00
N THR A 286 7.57 10.58 -9.19
CA THR A 286 6.57 11.55 -9.60
C THR A 286 7.20 12.91 -9.92
N ARG A 287 8.19 13.35 -9.13
CA ARG A 287 8.98 14.56 -9.40
C ARG A 287 9.74 14.44 -10.70
N TYR A 288 10.37 13.29 -10.95
CA TYR A 288 11.10 13.01 -12.18
C TYR A 288 10.19 13.00 -13.42
N LEU A 289 9.08 12.27 -13.39
CA LEU A 289 8.11 12.21 -14.50
C LEU A 289 7.52 13.59 -14.81
N ARG A 290 7.21 14.41 -13.79
CA ARG A 290 6.74 15.79 -13.99
C ARG A 290 7.80 16.68 -14.63
N HIS A 291 9.07 16.50 -14.25
CA HIS A 291 10.18 17.22 -14.87
C HIS A 291 10.31 16.84 -16.35
N VAL A 292 10.33 15.55 -16.68
CA VAL A 292 10.39 15.05 -18.06
C VAL A 292 9.21 15.54 -18.90
N ALA A 293 7.99 15.45 -18.36
CA ALA A 293 6.78 15.92 -19.03
C ALA A 293 6.74 17.45 -19.25
N ALA A 294 7.52 18.22 -18.50
CA ALA A 294 7.62 19.67 -18.62
C ALA A 294 8.69 20.14 -19.61
N LEU A 295 9.62 19.26 -20.03
CA LEU A 295 10.71 19.59 -20.97
C LEU A 295 10.19 20.11 -22.32
N PRO A 296 9.15 19.52 -22.95
CA PRO A 296 8.61 20.04 -24.21
C PRO A 296 8.01 21.45 -24.10
N PHE A 297 7.70 21.91 -22.87
CA PHE A 297 7.12 23.22 -22.59
C PHE A 297 8.16 24.26 -22.15
N GLY A 298 9.45 24.03 -22.43
CA GLY A 298 10.53 25.01 -22.20
C GLY A 298 10.89 25.26 -20.72
N ARG A 299 10.37 24.47 -19.79
CA ARG A 299 10.63 24.67 -18.35
C ARG A 299 12.00 24.10 -17.95
N ARG A 300 12.98 24.98 -17.75
CA ARG A 300 14.31 24.66 -17.20
C ARG A 300 14.32 24.67 -15.67
N ALA A 301 13.60 23.72 -15.05
CA ALA A 301 13.78 23.46 -13.62
C ALA A 301 15.04 22.63 -13.37
N PRO A 302 15.74 22.78 -12.22
CA PRO A 302 16.83 21.89 -11.86
C PRO A 302 16.38 20.42 -11.86
N HIS A 303 17.23 19.54 -12.38
CA HIS A 303 16.90 18.12 -12.48
C HIS A 303 16.68 17.52 -11.08
N PRO A 304 15.49 16.99 -10.77
CA PRO A 304 15.09 16.65 -9.40
C PRO A 304 15.90 15.52 -8.78
N LEU A 305 16.53 14.65 -9.59
CA LEU A 305 17.36 13.55 -9.10
C LEU A 305 18.83 13.92 -8.88
N ARG A 306 19.21 15.21 -8.93
CA ARG A 306 20.60 15.64 -8.70
C ARG A 306 21.03 15.45 -7.25
N SER A 307 20.13 15.67 -6.30
CA SER A 307 20.38 15.51 -4.86
C SER A 307 20.40 14.05 -4.39
N LEU A 308 20.01 13.10 -5.24
CA LEU A 308 19.97 11.68 -4.88
C LEU A 308 21.30 10.98 -5.18
N PRO A 309 21.70 10.00 -4.34
CA PRO A 309 22.82 9.11 -4.63
C PRO A 309 22.68 8.43 -6.00
N ALA A 310 23.82 8.11 -6.64
CA ALA A 310 23.84 7.54 -7.98
C ALA A 310 23.06 6.20 -8.10
N ARG A 311 23.07 5.40 -7.03
CA ARG A 311 22.31 4.15 -6.95
C ARG A 311 20.80 4.39 -6.96
N GLU A 312 20.31 5.30 -6.09
CA GLU A 312 18.90 5.64 -6.01
C GLU A 312 18.38 6.23 -7.33
N ARG A 313 19.17 7.08 -7.97
CA ARG A 313 18.83 7.65 -9.28
C ARG A 313 18.56 6.60 -10.36
N ARG A 314 19.31 5.48 -10.38
CA ARG A 314 19.07 4.38 -11.32
C ARG A 314 17.75 3.67 -11.03
N PHE A 315 17.47 3.40 -9.75
CA PHE A 315 16.20 2.77 -9.36
C PHE A 315 15.00 3.66 -9.64
N VAL A 316 15.09 4.96 -9.37
CA VAL A 316 14.01 5.92 -9.69
C VAL A 316 13.72 5.94 -11.19
N LYS A 317 14.74 5.92 -12.05
CA LYS A 317 14.53 5.86 -13.52
C LYS A 317 13.88 4.54 -13.96
N GLY A 318 14.37 3.39 -13.48
CA GLY A 318 13.77 2.09 -13.81
C GLY A 318 12.32 1.98 -13.32
N TYR A 319 12.08 2.44 -12.09
CA TYR A 319 10.74 2.50 -11.53
C TYR A 319 9.83 3.46 -12.31
N ALA A 320 10.34 4.58 -12.84
CA ALA A 320 9.56 5.48 -13.71
C ALA A 320 9.02 4.76 -14.96
N VAL A 321 9.82 3.87 -15.57
CA VAL A 321 9.37 3.04 -16.70
C VAL A 321 8.27 2.08 -16.24
N ALA A 322 8.48 1.39 -15.12
CA ALA A 322 7.46 0.49 -14.55
C ALA A 322 6.14 1.22 -14.24
N VAL A 323 6.20 2.46 -13.73
CA VAL A 323 5.02 3.29 -13.50
C VAL A 323 4.32 3.64 -14.82
N ALA A 324 5.06 4.02 -15.86
CA ALA A 324 4.48 4.35 -17.15
C ALA A 324 3.80 3.13 -17.79
N VAL A 325 4.50 2.00 -17.86
CA VAL A 325 3.97 0.73 -18.39
C VAL A 325 2.75 0.26 -17.59
N GLY A 326 2.86 0.25 -16.25
CA GLY A 326 1.76 -0.13 -15.38
C GLY A 326 0.55 0.79 -15.52
N SER A 327 0.76 2.09 -15.72
CA SER A 327 -0.33 3.04 -15.96
C SER A 327 -1.04 2.77 -17.31
N VAL A 328 -0.29 2.49 -18.37
CA VAL A 328 -0.87 2.12 -19.69
C VAL A 328 -1.63 0.80 -19.59
N ALA A 329 -1.06 -0.22 -18.94
CA ALA A 329 -1.72 -1.51 -18.72
C ALA A 329 -3.02 -1.34 -17.90
N CYS A 330 -2.98 -0.55 -16.83
CA CYS A 330 -4.17 -0.22 -16.02
C CYS A 330 -5.27 0.42 -16.85
N LEU A 331 -4.92 1.39 -17.71
CA LEU A 331 -5.89 2.06 -18.58
C LEU A 331 -6.46 1.10 -19.63
N ALA A 332 -5.64 0.23 -20.21
CA ALA A 332 -6.08 -0.79 -21.17
C ALA A 332 -7.03 -1.81 -20.53
N ILE A 333 -6.71 -2.32 -19.33
CA ILE A 333 -7.58 -3.23 -18.58
C ILE A 333 -8.88 -2.52 -18.18
N GLY A 334 -8.79 -1.29 -17.67
CA GLY A 334 -9.96 -0.50 -17.32
C GLY A 334 -10.87 -0.25 -18.52
N LEU A 335 -10.29 0.03 -19.70
CA LEU A 335 -11.05 0.15 -20.94
C LEU A 335 -11.75 -1.16 -21.30
N ARG A 336 -11.08 -2.30 -21.20
CA ARG A 336 -11.70 -3.62 -21.43
C ARG A 336 -12.84 -3.90 -20.46
N VAL A 337 -12.69 -3.60 -19.17
CA VAL A 337 -13.79 -3.75 -18.19
C VAL A 337 -14.98 -2.85 -18.55
N LEU A 338 -14.71 -1.64 -19.05
CA LEU A 338 -15.77 -0.74 -19.50
C LEU A 338 -16.49 -1.27 -20.75
N THR A 339 -15.75 -1.76 -21.75
CA THR A 339 -16.32 -2.17 -23.05
C THR A 339 -16.89 -3.59 -23.04
N GLU A 340 -16.27 -4.52 -22.32
CA GLU A 340 -16.61 -5.95 -22.36
C GLU A 340 -17.52 -6.38 -21.20
N VAL A 341 -17.62 -5.58 -20.12
CA VAL A 341 -18.44 -5.92 -18.95
C VAL A 341 -19.47 -4.85 -18.66
N THR A 342 -19.01 -3.61 -18.44
CA THR A 342 -19.91 -2.52 -17.99
C THR A 342 -20.90 -2.12 -19.08
N TRP A 343 -20.43 -1.97 -20.32
CA TRP A 343 -21.29 -1.59 -21.45
C TRP A 343 -22.31 -2.68 -21.82
N PRO A 344 -21.96 -3.97 -21.96
CA PRO A 344 -22.92 -5.03 -22.22
C PRO A 344 -23.96 -5.16 -21.10
N LEU A 345 -23.54 -5.03 -19.83
CA LEU A 345 -24.45 -5.02 -18.70
C LEU A 345 -25.45 -3.86 -18.78
N LEU A 346 -24.96 -2.64 -19.02
CA LEU A 346 -25.81 -1.46 -19.16
C LEU A 346 -26.78 -1.59 -20.34
N ARG A 347 -26.28 -2.02 -21.51
CA ARG A 347 -27.08 -2.23 -22.72
C ARG A 347 -28.18 -3.26 -22.46
N ARG A 348 -27.85 -4.39 -21.82
CA ARG A 348 -28.81 -5.44 -21.49
C ARG A 348 -29.90 -4.92 -20.55
N SER A 349 -29.53 -4.18 -19.51
CA SER A 349 -30.50 -3.56 -18.60
C SER A 349 -31.41 -2.54 -19.31
N LEU A 350 -30.86 -1.70 -20.20
CA LEU A 350 -31.69 -0.76 -20.98
C LEU A 350 -32.72 -1.48 -21.86
N VAL A 351 -32.34 -2.59 -22.50
CA VAL A 351 -33.27 -3.41 -23.30
C VAL A 351 -34.35 -4.03 -22.41
N HIS A 352 -33.99 -4.63 -21.27
CA HIS A 352 -34.97 -5.23 -20.36
C HIS A 352 -35.96 -4.22 -19.76
N MET A 353 -35.58 -2.96 -19.61
CA MET A 353 -36.50 -1.89 -19.18
C MET A 353 -37.60 -1.60 -20.21
N VAL A 354 -37.27 -1.65 -21.50
CA VAL A 354 -38.20 -1.32 -22.60
C VAL A 354 -39.02 -2.54 -23.00
N ASP A 355 -38.36 -3.68 -23.18
CA ASP A 355 -38.92 -4.86 -23.83
C ASP A 355 -39.32 -5.98 -22.85
N GLY A 356 -38.90 -5.90 -21.58
CA GLY A 356 -39.12 -6.99 -20.62
C GLY A 356 -40.61 -7.22 -20.35
N SER A 357 -41.13 -8.44 -20.46
CA SER A 357 -42.52 -8.74 -20.10
C SER A 357 -42.72 -8.89 -18.58
N ASP A 358 -41.67 -9.29 -17.85
CA ASP A 358 -41.67 -9.48 -16.40
C ASP A 358 -41.34 -8.18 -15.64
N TRP A 359 -42.18 -7.85 -14.66
CA TRP A 359 -42.02 -6.69 -13.79
C TRP A 359 -40.75 -6.77 -12.94
N TRP A 360 -40.35 -7.95 -12.45
CA TRP A 360 -39.16 -8.11 -11.62
C TRP A 360 -37.88 -7.83 -12.39
N LEU A 361 -37.82 -8.29 -13.64
CA LEU A 361 -36.69 -8.05 -14.53
C LEU A 361 -36.59 -6.56 -14.90
N ARG A 362 -37.71 -5.87 -15.11
CA ARG A 362 -37.72 -4.40 -15.31
C ARG A 362 -37.22 -3.63 -14.09
N LEU A 363 -37.63 -4.05 -12.89
CA LEU A 363 -37.21 -3.41 -11.64
C LEU A 363 -35.70 -3.60 -11.40
N ASP A 364 -35.18 -4.82 -11.59
CA ASP A 364 -33.75 -5.11 -11.52
C ASP A 364 -32.96 -4.30 -12.57
N ALA A 365 -33.48 -4.21 -13.79
CA ALA A 365 -32.84 -3.45 -14.86
C ALA A 365 -32.77 -1.95 -14.54
N LEU A 366 -33.85 -1.37 -14.01
CA LEU A 366 -33.88 0.02 -13.52
C LEU A 366 -32.85 0.23 -12.41
N ALA A 367 -32.82 -0.66 -11.41
CA ALA A 367 -31.86 -0.59 -10.30
C ALA A 367 -30.41 -0.67 -10.81
N THR A 368 -30.14 -1.57 -11.76
CA THR A 368 -28.81 -1.71 -12.39
C THR A 368 -28.38 -0.42 -13.08
N VAL A 369 -29.26 0.17 -13.90
CA VAL A 369 -28.99 1.43 -14.61
C VAL A 369 -28.71 2.55 -13.60
N LEU A 370 -29.53 2.68 -12.55
CA LEU A 370 -29.34 3.68 -11.51
C LEU A 370 -28.00 3.51 -10.77
N VAL A 371 -27.64 2.28 -10.41
CA VAL A 371 -26.36 1.98 -9.74
C VAL A 371 -25.17 2.30 -10.64
N LEU A 372 -25.18 1.83 -11.89
CA LEU A 372 -24.07 2.06 -12.82
C LEU A 372 -23.92 3.55 -13.16
N CYS A 373 -25.00 4.22 -13.56
CA CYS A 373 -24.98 5.65 -13.89
C CYS A 373 -24.65 6.50 -12.64
N GLY A 374 -25.21 6.15 -11.48
CA GLY A 374 -24.91 6.81 -10.21
C GLY A 374 -23.44 6.72 -9.84
N MET A 375 -22.83 5.53 -9.98
CA MET A 375 -21.41 5.33 -9.69
C MET A 375 -20.52 6.10 -10.66
N GLN A 376 -20.83 6.10 -11.96
CA GLN A 376 -20.03 6.82 -12.97
C GLN A 376 -20.15 8.34 -12.82
N THR A 377 -21.35 8.85 -12.56
CA THR A 377 -21.58 10.29 -12.32
C THR A 377 -20.89 10.77 -11.04
N LEU A 378 -20.97 9.99 -9.95
CA LEU A 378 -20.27 10.29 -8.71
C LEU A 378 -18.75 10.30 -8.93
N TRP A 379 -18.21 9.28 -9.60
CA TRP A 379 -16.79 9.22 -9.92
C TRP A 379 -16.34 10.42 -10.77
N ALA A 380 -17.07 10.73 -11.85
CA ALA A 380 -16.76 11.86 -12.72
C ALA A 380 -16.78 13.19 -11.96
N ARG A 381 -17.77 13.39 -11.08
CA ARG A 381 -17.89 14.59 -10.24
C ARG A 381 -16.72 14.71 -9.26
N LEU A 382 -16.38 13.63 -8.55
CA LEU A 382 -15.26 13.63 -7.60
C LEU A 382 -13.92 13.83 -8.30
N TRP A 383 -13.73 13.19 -9.46
CA TRP A 383 -12.55 13.37 -10.28
C TRP A 383 -12.41 14.82 -10.76
N TRP A 384 -13.50 15.40 -11.29
CA TRP A 384 -13.51 16.78 -11.75
C TRP A 384 -13.25 17.78 -10.61
N LYS A 385 -13.85 17.58 -9.44
CA LYS A 385 -13.60 18.41 -8.25
C LYS A 385 -12.11 18.41 -7.87
N ARG A 386 -11.42 17.28 -8.03
CA ARG A 386 -10.01 17.12 -7.64
C ARG A 386 -9.01 17.56 -8.72
N HIS A 387 -9.36 17.37 -9.99
CA HIS A 387 -8.42 17.54 -11.11
C HIS A 387 -8.81 18.66 -12.08
N GLY A 388 -10.03 19.19 -12.00
CA GLY A 388 -10.57 20.21 -12.90
C GLY A 388 -9.68 21.46 -12.98
N ASP A 389 -9.16 21.93 -11.85
CA ASP A 389 -8.23 23.07 -11.82
C ASP A 389 -6.92 22.80 -12.57
N ARG A 390 -6.40 21.56 -12.47
CA ARG A 390 -5.17 21.16 -13.17
C ARG A 390 -5.42 21.07 -14.67
N VAL A 391 -6.55 20.48 -15.07
CA VAL A 391 -6.97 20.39 -16.48
C VAL A 391 -7.21 21.79 -17.06
N GLY A 392 -7.86 22.69 -16.31
CA GLY A 392 -8.07 24.07 -16.70
C GLY A 392 -6.77 24.84 -16.89
N ARG A 393 -5.78 24.67 -15.99
CA ARG A 393 -4.44 25.24 -16.16
C ARG A 393 -3.71 24.68 -17.37
N ALA A 394 -3.76 23.37 -17.61
CA ALA A 394 -3.14 22.74 -18.77
C ALA A 394 -3.76 23.21 -20.09
N ARG A 395 -5.10 23.29 -20.16
CA ARG A 395 -5.83 23.83 -21.32
C ARG A 395 -5.46 25.29 -21.60
N ARG A 396 -5.36 26.13 -20.57
CA ARG A 396 -4.92 27.53 -20.72
C ARG A 396 -3.48 27.63 -21.22
N ALA A 397 -2.57 26.80 -20.70
CA ALA A 397 -1.18 26.75 -21.16
C ALA A 397 -1.07 26.29 -22.63
N ALA A 398 -1.82 25.25 -23.02
CA ALA A 398 -1.86 24.78 -24.42
C ALA A 398 -2.43 25.83 -25.38
N ARG A 399 -3.44 26.60 -24.94
CA ARG A 399 -4.00 27.71 -25.74
C ARG A 399 -3.02 28.88 -25.90
N ARG A 400 -2.23 29.22 -24.87
CA ARG A 400 -1.17 30.24 -24.98
C ARG A 400 -0.07 29.81 -25.95
N TRP A 401 0.40 28.57 -25.81
CA TRP A 401 1.42 28.01 -26.72
C TRP A 401 0.99 27.96 -28.19
N ARG A 402 -0.30 27.76 -28.48
CA ARG A 402 -0.84 27.83 -29.85
C ARG A 402 -1.01 29.26 -30.39
N ARG A 403 -0.99 30.28 -29.53
CA ARG A 403 -1.05 31.71 -29.93
C ARG A 403 0.34 32.32 -30.11
N ASP A 404 1.34 31.76 -29.44
CA ASP A 404 2.74 32.20 -29.51
C ASP A 404 3.54 31.47 -30.61
N ARG A 405 2.86 30.66 -31.44
CA ARG A 405 3.33 30.09 -32.71
C ARG A 405 2.49 30.67 -33.82
#